data_AF-A0AAE0SUJ9-F1
#
_entry.id   AF-A0AAE0SUJ9-F1
#
_cell.length_a   1.000
_cell.length_b   1.000
_cell.length_c   1.000
_cell.angle_alpha   90.00
_cell.angle_beta   90.00
_cell.angle_gamma   90.00
#
_symmetry.space_group_name_H-M   'P 1'
#
loop_
_entity.id
_entity.type
_entity.pdbx_description
1 polymer ?
#
loop_
_entity_poly.entity_id
_entity_poly.type
_entity_poly.pdbx_seq_one_letter_code
_entity_poly.pdbx_strand_id
1 'polypeptide(L)'
;MPSTDMMGHVIGSLWTNLTISRSKTQLLCLPDRTMKDPNEAYRDHVLKIKKANVGLGGIGVQGHFSRGSCPDPTLIKRRLDKLSEAGLPIFVTEMDIIVPDENHRADCYEKAMRAFFGHPNVQGILIWGFWSNRHWRGTDASLVTGDEFRINAAGQRYLHLIEQEWHTSTKRNLTQGGSFDVHGFKGEYHVKVTYHGRVLKDQNVTLGESPQTVNLHVTA
;
A
#
# COMPACT_ATOMS: atom_id res chain seq x y z
N MET A 1 -24.28 -11.73 7.95
CA MET A 1 -23.74 -10.62 7.15
C MET A 1 -22.66 -9.95 7.99
N PRO A 2 -21.36 -10.09 7.70
CA PRO A 2 -20.35 -9.27 8.36
C PRO A 2 -20.22 -7.93 7.62
N SER A 3 -20.19 -6.87 8.42
CA SER A 3 -20.14 -5.46 8.05
C SER A 3 -18.84 -5.07 7.32
N THR A 4 -19.01 -4.34 6.23
CA THR A 4 -18.00 -3.75 5.34
C THR A 4 -17.31 -2.49 5.91
N ASP A 5 -17.17 -2.35 7.22
CA ASP A 5 -16.91 -1.04 7.85
C ASP A 5 -15.55 -0.90 8.56
N MET A 6 -14.48 -1.51 8.03
CA MET A 6 -13.13 -1.36 8.58
C MET A 6 -12.16 -0.56 7.72
N MET A 7 -12.35 -0.46 6.40
CA MET A 7 -11.45 0.37 5.56
C MET A 7 -11.69 1.89 5.73
N GLY A 8 -12.90 2.31 6.10
CA GLY A 8 -13.23 3.74 6.26
C GLY A 8 -12.57 4.40 7.48
N HIS A 9 -12.40 3.65 8.57
CA HIS A 9 -11.88 4.20 9.83
C HIS A 9 -10.35 4.43 9.84
N VAL A 10 -9.59 3.64 9.08
CA VAL A 10 -8.13 3.82 8.94
C VAL A 10 -7.82 5.05 8.07
N ILE A 11 -8.63 5.32 7.05
CA ILE A 11 -8.48 6.50 6.19
C ILE A 11 -8.93 7.77 6.89
N GLY A 12 -9.86 7.74 7.87
CA GLY A 12 -10.31 8.96 8.56
C GLY A 12 -9.32 9.51 9.60
N SER A 13 -8.60 8.64 10.31
CA SER A 13 -7.80 9.01 11.49
C SER A 13 -6.36 9.45 11.17
N LEU A 14 -5.81 9.07 10.01
CA LEU A 14 -4.45 9.44 9.59
C LEU A 14 -4.31 10.91 9.14
N TRP A 15 -5.42 11.62 8.88
CA TRP A 15 -5.39 12.91 8.18
C TRP A 15 -5.62 14.14 9.05
N THR A 16 -6.07 13.99 10.30
CA THR A 16 -6.45 15.16 11.12
C THR A 16 -5.26 15.95 11.65
N ASN A 17 -4.04 15.40 11.63
CA ASN A 17 -2.81 16.08 12.11
C ASN A 17 -1.57 15.90 11.21
N LEU A 18 -1.69 15.38 9.99
CA LEU A 18 -0.53 15.07 9.14
C LEU A 18 -0.28 16.18 8.10
N THR A 19 0.75 17.01 8.33
CA THR A 19 1.26 17.90 7.28
C THR A 19 2.17 17.09 6.35
N ILE A 20 1.65 16.73 5.17
CA ILE A 20 2.40 16.06 4.11
C ILE A 20 2.98 17.13 3.17
N SER A 21 4.31 17.15 3.02
CA SER A 21 4.91 17.89 1.91
C SER A 21 4.50 17.18 0.62
N ARG A 22 3.73 17.85 -0.24
CA ARG A 22 3.37 17.37 -1.58
C ARG A 22 4.21 18.12 -2.61
N SER A 23 4.82 17.39 -3.53
CA SER A 23 5.39 17.98 -4.75
C SER A 23 4.67 17.41 -5.96
N LYS A 24 4.61 18.19 -7.04
CA LYS A 24 4.26 17.71 -8.39
C LYS A 24 5.37 16.81 -8.98
N THR A 25 6.23 16.21 -8.16
CA THR A 25 7.18 15.21 -8.65
C THR A 25 6.38 13.96 -9.00
N GLN A 26 5.78 14.02 -10.18
CA GLN A 26 5.41 12.88 -10.98
C GLN A 26 6.58 11.91 -10.95
N LEU A 27 6.32 10.61 -10.88
CA LEU A 27 7.37 9.61 -11.06
C LEU A 27 7.82 9.57 -12.55
N LEU A 28 7.92 10.72 -13.23
CA LEU A 28 8.50 10.90 -14.55
C LEU A 28 9.95 11.35 -14.41
N CYS A 29 10.86 10.65 -15.09
CA CYS A 29 12.15 11.22 -15.45
C CYS A 29 12.07 11.55 -16.94
N LEU A 30 12.34 12.81 -17.29
CA LEU A 30 13.00 13.10 -18.55
C LEU A 30 14.49 13.27 -18.23
N PRO A 31 15.41 12.68 -19.02
CA PRO A 31 16.84 12.82 -18.80
C PRO A 31 17.32 14.17 -19.34
N ASP A 32 17.58 15.13 -18.45
CA ASP A 32 18.47 16.26 -18.75
C ASP A 32 19.68 16.17 -17.81
N ARG A 33 20.88 16.01 -18.40
CA ARG A 33 22.14 15.81 -17.68
C ARG A 33 22.69 17.09 -17.03
N THR A 34 22.03 18.23 -17.19
CA THR A 34 22.42 19.51 -16.59
C THR A 34 21.57 19.91 -15.38
N MET A 35 20.47 19.20 -15.13
CA MET A 35 19.57 19.44 -14.00
C MET A 35 19.77 18.39 -12.89
N LYS A 36 19.72 18.84 -11.64
CA LYS A 36 19.69 17.95 -10.48
C LYS A 36 18.53 16.96 -10.60
N ASP A 37 18.77 15.69 -10.28
CA ASP A 37 17.72 14.66 -10.29
C ASP A 37 16.49 15.15 -9.49
N PRO A 38 15.27 15.08 -10.06
CA PRO A 38 14.08 15.60 -9.39
C PRO A 38 13.81 15.01 -8.00
N ASN A 39 14.21 13.75 -7.75
CA ASN A 39 14.05 13.09 -6.45
C ASN A 39 15.08 13.62 -5.46
N GLU A 40 16.29 13.91 -5.90
CA GLU A 40 17.30 14.60 -5.08
C GLU A 40 16.87 16.02 -4.72
N ALA A 41 16.37 16.78 -5.69
CA ALA A 41 15.86 18.13 -5.44
C ALA A 41 14.67 18.09 -4.45
N TYR A 42 13.79 17.10 -4.58
CA TYR A 42 12.64 16.96 -3.69
C TYR A 42 13.06 16.55 -2.27
N ARG A 43 13.92 15.53 -2.12
CA ARG A 43 14.51 15.13 -0.82
C ARG A 43 15.17 16.33 -0.15
N ASP A 44 15.97 17.11 -0.88
CA ASP A 44 16.68 18.26 -0.32
C ASP A 44 15.73 19.38 0.14
N HIS A 45 14.63 19.58 -0.60
CA HIS A 45 13.55 20.48 -0.17
C HIS A 45 12.93 19.99 1.16
N VAL A 46 12.58 18.71 1.25
CA VAL A 46 12.05 18.12 2.49
C VAL A 46 13.03 18.32 3.65
N LEU A 47 14.33 18.07 3.44
CA LEU A 47 15.36 18.30 4.44
C LEU A 47 15.47 19.77 4.85
N LYS A 48 15.32 20.72 3.92
CA LYS A 48 15.30 22.15 4.22
C LYS A 48 14.11 22.53 5.11
N ILE A 49 12.92 22.01 4.82
CA ILE A 49 11.73 22.23 5.65
C ILE A 49 11.92 21.62 7.05
N LYS A 50 12.45 20.39 7.14
CA LYS A 50 12.79 19.77 8.43
C LYS A 50 13.77 20.62 9.25
N LYS A 51 14.82 21.14 8.61
CA LYS A 51 15.80 22.04 9.25
C LYS A 51 15.19 23.34 9.76
N ALA A 52 14.12 23.83 9.12
CA ALA A 52 13.36 24.98 9.58
C ALA A 52 12.42 24.66 10.76
N ASN A 53 12.50 23.44 11.33
CA ASN A 53 11.68 22.96 12.45
C ASN A 53 10.16 23.02 12.18
N VAL A 54 9.78 22.88 10.90
CA VAL A 54 8.38 22.70 10.51
C VAL A 54 8.03 21.23 10.68
N GLY A 55 6.95 20.95 11.41
CA GLY A 55 6.46 19.59 11.66
C GLY A 55 5.99 18.93 10.36
N LEU A 56 6.88 18.19 9.70
CA LEU A 56 6.54 17.34 8.56
C LEU A 56 6.28 15.91 9.02
N GLY A 57 5.10 15.39 8.69
CA GLY A 57 4.70 14.04 9.04
C GLY A 57 5.03 12.99 7.98
N GLY A 58 5.33 13.39 6.74
CA GLY A 58 5.63 12.47 5.65
C GLY A 58 5.91 13.14 4.31
N ILE A 59 6.33 12.32 3.35
CA ILE A 59 6.62 12.69 1.96
C ILE A 59 5.49 12.13 1.08
N GLY A 60 4.81 13.00 0.34
CA GLY A 60 3.84 12.58 -0.67
C GLY A 60 4.52 12.32 -2.02
N VAL A 61 4.19 11.19 -2.65
CA VAL A 61 4.59 10.85 -4.02
C VAL A 61 3.33 10.61 -4.83
N GLN A 62 3.12 11.32 -5.94
CA GLN A 62 1.87 11.18 -6.70
C GLN A 62 1.69 9.75 -7.22
N GLY A 63 2.67 9.21 -7.95
CA GLY A 63 2.52 7.88 -8.54
C GLY A 63 1.74 7.85 -9.86
N HIS A 64 1.63 8.99 -10.54
CA HIS A 64 1.14 9.05 -11.93
C HIS A 64 2.19 8.52 -12.91
N PHE A 65 1.85 7.48 -13.66
CA PHE A 65 2.72 6.94 -14.71
C PHE A 65 2.34 7.47 -16.10
N SER A 66 3.32 7.64 -16.98
CA SER A 66 3.08 8.11 -18.36
C SER A 66 2.19 7.15 -19.15
N ARG A 67 1.40 7.68 -20.08
CA ARG A 67 0.54 6.87 -20.95
C ARG A 67 1.35 5.85 -21.74
N GLY A 68 0.91 4.60 -21.71
CA GLY A 68 1.58 3.48 -22.39
C GLY A 68 2.87 3.00 -21.73
N SER A 69 3.28 3.60 -20.60
CA SER A 69 4.49 3.20 -19.89
C SER A 69 4.14 2.30 -18.71
N CYS A 70 4.63 1.07 -18.76
CA CYS A 70 4.56 0.16 -17.63
C CYS A 70 5.60 0.57 -16.57
N PRO A 71 5.23 0.60 -15.27
CA PRO A 71 6.16 0.93 -14.20
C PRO A 71 7.37 -0.02 -14.14
N ASP A 72 8.55 0.56 -13.93
CA ASP A 72 9.80 -0.19 -13.65
C ASP A 72 10.00 -0.27 -12.12
N PRO A 73 9.89 -1.46 -11.50
CA PRO A 73 10.11 -1.66 -10.07
C PRO A 73 11.48 -1.19 -9.58
N THR A 74 12.52 -1.32 -10.41
CA THR A 74 13.90 -0.93 -10.06
C THR A 74 14.01 0.58 -9.95
N LEU A 75 13.38 1.29 -10.89
CA LEU A 75 13.31 2.74 -10.87
C LEU A 75 12.46 3.26 -9.71
N ILE A 76 11.31 2.63 -9.43
CA ILE A 76 10.48 2.94 -8.27
C ILE A 76 11.31 2.80 -7.00
N LYS A 77 11.93 1.64 -6.79
CA LYS A 77 12.75 1.38 -5.60
C LYS A 77 13.85 2.42 -5.44
N ARG A 78 14.63 2.69 -6.49
CA ARG A 78 15.74 3.68 -6.45
C ARG A 78 15.25 5.07 -6.03
N ARG A 79 14.07 5.49 -6.48
CA ARG A 79 13.49 6.79 -6.13
C ARG A 79 12.98 6.82 -4.69
N LEU A 80 12.33 5.74 -4.25
CA LEU A 80 11.89 5.61 -2.85
C LEU A 80 13.09 5.55 -1.89
N ASP A 81 14.15 4.82 -2.24
CA ASP A 81 15.41 4.79 -1.48
C ASP A 81 15.97 6.22 -1.33
N LYS A 82 15.96 7.00 -2.43
CA LYS A 82 16.42 8.39 -2.42
C LYS A 82 15.59 9.29 -1.51
N LEU A 83 14.26 9.22 -1.60
CA LEU A 83 13.37 10.02 -0.75
C LEU A 83 13.45 9.59 0.72
N SER A 84 13.71 8.31 0.97
CA SER A 84 13.88 7.74 2.30
C SER A 84 15.04 8.32 3.09
N GLU A 85 16.07 8.85 2.42
CA GLU A 85 17.19 9.53 3.08
C GLU A 85 16.75 10.75 3.90
N ALA A 86 15.56 11.29 3.64
CA ALA A 86 14.99 12.35 4.48
C ALA A 86 14.47 11.85 5.84
N GLY A 87 14.40 10.53 6.07
CA GLY A 87 13.99 9.93 7.34
C GLY A 87 12.54 10.27 7.71
N LEU A 88 11.64 10.23 6.72
CA LEU A 88 10.20 10.43 6.89
C LEU A 88 9.46 9.29 6.16
N PRO A 89 8.27 8.90 6.64
CA PRO A 89 7.44 7.94 5.92
C PRO A 89 7.00 8.51 4.57
N ILE A 90 6.84 7.62 3.59
CA ILE A 90 6.42 7.93 2.23
C ILE A 90 4.98 7.46 2.04
N PHE A 91 4.15 8.32 1.47
CA PHE A 91 2.79 7.99 1.06
C PHE A 91 2.69 8.14 -0.45
N VAL A 92 2.27 7.07 -1.14
CA VAL A 92 1.89 7.16 -2.55
C VAL A 92 0.46 7.67 -2.59
N THR A 93 0.25 8.90 -3.05
CA THR A 93 -0.99 9.63 -2.80
C THR A 93 -1.97 9.60 -3.96
N GLU A 94 -1.52 9.36 -5.19
CA GLU A 94 -2.30 9.58 -6.41
C GLU A 94 -1.97 8.52 -7.49
N MET A 95 -1.80 7.24 -7.12
CA MET A 95 -1.33 6.23 -8.07
C MET A 95 -2.38 5.94 -9.15
N ASP A 96 -1.99 6.09 -10.40
CA ASP A 96 -2.75 5.60 -11.56
C ASP A 96 -1.82 5.21 -12.72
N ILE A 97 -2.24 4.22 -13.51
CA ILE A 97 -1.49 3.67 -14.63
C ILE A 97 -2.38 3.72 -15.86
N ILE A 98 -1.96 4.46 -16.89
CA ILE A 98 -2.69 4.49 -18.17
C ILE A 98 -2.05 3.52 -19.16
N VAL A 99 -2.72 2.41 -19.42
CA VAL A 99 -2.35 1.42 -20.44
C VAL A 99 -3.65 0.94 -21.10
N PRO A 100 -3.86 1.10 -22.42
CA PRO A 100 -5.13 0.75 -23.06
C PRO A 100 -5.54 -0.72 -22.91
N ASP A 101 -4.59 -1.64 -23.07
CA ASP A 101 -4.83 -3.07 -22.89
C ASP A 101 -5.03 -3.39 -21.40
N GLU A 102 -6.22 -3.89 -21.02
CA GLU A 102 -6.59 -4.12 -19.62
C GLU A 102 -5.68 -5.16 -18.93
N ASN A 103 -5.22 -6.18 -19.66
CA ASN A 103 -4.37 -7.24 -19.11
C ASN A 103 -2.94 -6.74 -18.88
N HIS A 104 -2.38 -6.00 -19.84
CA HIS A 104 -1.09 -5.36 -19.69
C HIS A 104 -1.14 -4.32 -18.58
N ARG A 105 -2.24 -3.55 -18.48
CA ARG A 105 -2.48 -2.64 -17.35
C ARG A 105 -2.47 -3.38 -16.02
N ALA A 106 -3.07 -4.57 -15.95
CA ALA A 106 -3.06 -5.41 -14.76
C ALA A 106 -1.63 -5.79 -14.33
N ASP A 107 -0.80 -6.25 -15.25
CA ASP A 107 0.61 -6.57 -14.96
C ASP A 107 1.41 -5.34 -14.51
N CYS A 108 1.12 -4.18 -15.08
CA CYS A 108 1.73 -2.91 -14.68
C CYS A 108 1.29 -2.48 -13.27
N TYR A 109 0.01 -2.68 -12.92
CA TYR A 109 -0.48 -2.46 -11.55
C TYR A 109 0.24 -3.38 -10.56
N GLU A 110 0.40 -4.67 -10.87
CA GLU A 110 1.13 -5.58 -9.99
C GLU A 110 2.58 -5.14 -9.76
N LYS A 111 3.30 -4.77 -10.82
CA LYS A 111 4.67 -4.27 -10.71
C LYS A 111 4.78 -3.05 -9.80
N ALA A 112 3.93 -2.04 -10.00
CA ALA A 112 3.94 -0.84 -9.17
C ALA A 112 3.54 -1.15 -7.73
N MET A 113 2.42 -1.86 -7.53
CA MET A 113 1.90 -2.20 -6.21
C MET A 113 2.94 -2.97 -5.41
N ARG A 114 3.58 -4.00 -5.97
CA ARG A 114 4.65 -4.76 -5.29
C ARG A 114 5.86 -3.89 -4.96
N ALA A 115 6.29 -3.02 -5.88
CA ALA A 115 7.43 -2.14 -5.66
C ALA A 115 7.18 -1.12 -4.54
N PHE A 116 5.97 -0.56 -4.48
CA PHE A 116 5.59 0.36 -3.41
C PHE A 116 5.37 -0.39 -2.08
N PHE A 117 4.59 -1.47 -2.09
CA PHE A 117 4.27 -2.25 -0.90
C PHE A 117 5.50 -2.90 -0.25
N GLY A 118 6.47 -3.33 -1.07
CA GLY A 118 7.71 -3.95 -0.59
C GLY A 118 8.75 -2.96 -0.06
N HIS A 119 8.54 -1.64 -0.18
CA HIS A 119 9.50 -0.65 0.28
C HIS A 119 9.24 -0.28 1.75
N PRO A 120 10.22 -0.45 2.68
CA PRO A 120 9.98 -0.36 4.12
C PRO A 120 9.50 1.01 4.61
N ASN A 121 9.86 2.10 3.92
CA ASN A 121 9.40 3.44 4.29
C ASN A 121 8.07 3.85 3.64
N VAL A 122 7.44 3.01 2.81
CA VAL A 122 6.11 3.29 2.27
C VAL A 122 5.06 2.87 3.29
N GLN A 123 4.24 3.82 3.73
CA GLN A 123 3.21 3.61 4.76
C GLN A 123 1.79 3.63 4.21
N GLY A 124 1.61 3.98 2.93
CA GLY A 124 0.30 3.97 2.31
C GLY A 124 0.37 4.13 0.80
N ILE A 125 -0.59 3.53 0.12
CA ILE A 125 -0.80 3.63 -1.32
C ILE A 125 -2.26 3.98 -1.56
N LEU A 126 -2.50 5.06 -2.29
CA LEU A 126 -3.83 5.52 -2.67
C LEU A 126 -3.97 5.50 -4.20
N ILE A 127 -5.02 4.85 -4.69
CA ILE A 127 -5.36 4.80 -6.13
C ILE A 127 -6.16 6.05 -6.52
N TRP A 128 -5.74 6.77 -7.56
CA TRP A 128 -6.33 8.05 -7.95
C TRP A 128 -7.48 7.92 -8.96
N GLY A 129 -8.57 7.36 -8.45
CA GLY A 129 -9.77 7.10 -9.25
C GLY A 129 -9.75 5.67 -9.77
N PHE A 130 -10.88 4.98 -9.60
CA PHE A 130 -11.01 3.58 -10.01
C PHE A 130 -12.01 3.42 -11.17
N TRP A 131 -12.95 4.36 -11.34
CA TRP A 131 -14.11 4.20 -12.22
C TRP A 131 -13.95 4.96 -13.54
N SER A 132 -14.10 4.27 -14.67
CA SER A 132 -13.91 4.82 -16.03
C SER A 132 -14.68 6.10 -16.28
N ASN A 133 -15.93 6.20 -15.82
CA ASN A 133 -16.81 7.33 -16.16
C ASN A 133 -16.45 8.61 -15.40
N ARG A 134 -15.56 8.53 -14.40
CA ARG A 134 -15.09 9.66 -13.59
C ARG A 134 -13.58 9.76 -13.50
N HIS A 135 -12.85 8.83 -14.12
CA HIS A 135 -11.39 8.84 -14.08
C HIS A 135 -10.86 10.02 -14.90
N TRP A 136 -10.05 10.88 -14.28
CA TRP A 136 -9.54 12.11 -14.92
C TRP A 136 -8.65 11.83 -16.15
N ARG A 137 -8.05 10.64 -16.21
CA ARG A 137 -7.26 10.11 -17.35
C ARG A 137 -8.01 9.17 -18.30
N GLY A 138 -9.34 9.07 -18.16
CA GLY A 138 -10.20 8.22 -18.99
C GLY A 138 -10.14 6.73 -18.67
N THR A 139 -10.84 5.92 -19.49
CA THR A 139 -11.05 4.47 -19.31
C THR A 139 -9.75 3.66 -19.25
N ASP A 140 -8.71 4.10 -19.96
CA ASP A 140 -7.43 3.38 -20.02
C ASP A 140 -6.64 3.40 -18.70
N ALA A 141 -7.15 4.09 -17.67
CA ALA A 141 -6.56 4.16 -16.35
C ALA A 141 -7.43 3.51 -15.26
N SER A 142 -8.65 3.10 -15.59
CA SER A 142 -9.63 2.63 -14.61
C SER A 142 -9.37 1.19 -14.18
N LEU A 143 -9.84 0.86 -12.98
CA LEU A 143 -9.95 -0.50 -12.43
C LEU A 143 -11.37 -1.07 -12.61
N VAL A 144 -12.35 -0.18 -12.83
CA VAL A 144 -13.76 -0.47 -13.00
C VAL A 144 -14.28 0.26 -14.23
N THR A 145 -15.09 -0.43 -15.04
CA THR A 145 -15.53 0.02 -16.36
C THR A 145 -17.05 0.11 -16.45
N GLY A 146 -17.55 1.21 -17.02
CA GLY A 146 -18.95 1.43 -17.37
C GLY A 146 -19.87 1.71 -16.18
N ASP A 147 -21.16 1.92 -16.45
CA ASP A 147 -22.17 2.23 -15.44
C ASP A 147 -22.54 1.03 -14.55
N GLU A 148 -22.30 -0.18 -15.04
CA GLU A 148 -22.53 -1.43 -14.29
C GLU A 148 -21.41 -1.77 -13.29
N PHE A 149 -20.41 -0.89 -13.14
CA PHE A 149 -19.27 -1.08 -12.25
C PHE A 149 -18.54 -2.43 -12.46
N ARG A 150 -18.38 -2.85 -13.72
CA ARG A 150 -17.64 -4.08 -14.05
C ARG A 150 -16.17 -3.93 -13.67
N ILE A 151 -15.69 -4.76 -12.76
CA ILE A 151 -14.26 -4.83 -12.40
C ILE A 151 -13.49 -5.40 -13.59
N ASN A 152 -12.54 -4.63 -14.13
CA ASN A 152 -11.73 -5.05 -15.27
C ASN A 152 -10.49 -5.84 -14.84
N ALA A 153 -9.68 -6.32 -15.78
CA ALA A 153 -8.51 -7.15 -15.46
C ALA A 153 -7.54 -6.47 -14.50
N ALA A 154 -7.31 -5.16 -14.63
CA ALA A 154 -6.48 -4.40 -13.70
C ALA A 154 -7.10 -4.31 -12.30
N GLY A 155 -8.41 -4.09 -12.21
CA GLY A 155 -9.13 -4.12 -10.94
C GLY A 155 -9.10 -5.49 -10.27
N GLN A 156 -9.25 -6.57 -11.04
CA GLN A 156 -9.14 -7.93 -10.53
C GLN A 156 -7.74 -8.23 -9.99
N ARG A 157 -6.68 -7.79 -10.69
CA ARG A 157 -5.30 -7.95 -10.21
C ARG A 157 -5.05 -7.15 -8.93
N TYR A 158 -5.55 -5.93 -8.84
CA TYR A 158 -5.49 -5.12 -7.62
C TYR A 158 -6.16 -5.84 -6.44
N LEU A 159 -7.40 -6.32 -6.61
CA LEU A 159 -8.13 -7.05 -5.57
C LEU A 159 -7.45 -8.36 -5.20
N HIS A 160 -6.92 -9.11 -6.16
CA HIS A 160 -6.18 -10.33 -5.89
C HIS A 160 -4.97 -10.07 -4.97
N LEU A 161 -4.21 -9.01 -5.22
CA LEU A 161 -3.09 -8.64 -4.36
C LEU A 161 -3.54 -8.31 -2.94
N ILE A 162 -4.54 -7.45 -2.76
CA ILE A 162 -4.89 -6.94 -1.43
C ILE A 162 -5.81 -7.88 -0.62
N GLU A 163 -6.65 -8.68 -1.28
CA GLU A 163 -7.64 -9.54 -0.62
C GLU A 163 -7.20 -11.00 -0.53
N GLN A 164 -6.30 -11.45 -1.40
CA GLN A 164 -5.90 -12.85 -1.47
C GLN A 164 -4.43 -13.05 -1.14
N GLU A 165 -3.53 -12.35 -1.83
CA GLU A 165 -2.10 -12.58 -1.69
C GLU A 165 -1.51 -11.90 -0.45
N TRP A 166 -1.82 -10.63 -0.23
CA TRP A 166 -1.35 -9.85 0.92
C TRP A 166 -2.30 -9.95 2.10
N HIS A 167 -2.80 -11.16 2.30
CA HIS A 167 -3.66 -11.54 3.38
C HIS A 167 -3.04 -12.73 4.11
N THR A 168 -3.24 -12.82 5.42
CA THR A 168 -2.72 -13.94 6.21
C THR A 168 -3.85 -14.60 6.94
N SER A 169 -4.11 -15.86 6.57
CA SER A 169 -5.07 -16.74 7.22
C SER A 169 -4.44 -18.11 7.40
N THR A 170 -4.44 -18.61 8.63
CA THR A 170 -3.85 -19.90 8.97
C THR A 170 -4.74 -20.66 9.94
N LYS A 171 -4.84 -21.97 9.72
CA LYS A 171 -5.52 -22.91 10.62
C LYS A 171 -4.56 -24.06 10.92
N ARG A 172 -4.36 -24.36 12.19
CA ARG A 172 -3.46 -25.41 12.67
C ARG A 172 -4.15 -26.19 13.78
N ASN A 173 -3.90 -27.49 13.83
CA ASN A 173 -4.30 -28.33 14.95
C ASN A 173 -3.25 -28.20 16.06
N LEU A 174 -3.69 -27.89 17.28
CA LEU A 174 -2.81 -27.80 18.43
C LEU A 174 -2.58 -29.20 19.01
N THR A 175 -1.32 -29.58 19.21
CA THR A 175 -0.94 -30.69 20.09
C THR A 175 -0.73 -30.17 21.51
N GLN A 176 -0.70 -31.05 22.50
CA GLN A 176 -0.56 -30.67 23.91
C GLN A 176 0.76 -29.88 24.12
N GLY A 177 0.65 -28.62 24.54
CA GLY A 177 1.80 -27.73 24.76
C GLY A 177 2.48 -27.14 23.52
N GLY A 178 1.86 -27.23 22.33
CA GLY A 178 2.49 -26.80 21.08
C GLY A 178 2.59 -25.28 20.90
N SER A 179 3.77 -24.79 20.51
CA SER A 179 3.98 -23.48 19.87
C SER A 179 4.12 -23.65 18.35
N PHE A 180 3.75 -22.64 17.58
CA PHE A 180 4.00 -22.62 16.14
C PHE A 180 4.26 -21.21 15.65
N ASP A 181 5.09 -21.10 14.62
CA ASP A 181 5.41 -19.85 13.97
C ASP A 181 4.45 -19.57 12.82
N VAL A 182 4.10 -18.29 12.66
CA VAL A 182 3.29 -17.79 11.55
C VAL A 182 4.01 -16.59 10.96
N HIS A 183 4.30 -16.66 9.66
CA HIS A 183 4.67 -15.49 8.89
C HIS A 183 3.39 -14.83 8.37
N GLY A 184 3.25 -13.53 8.60
CA GLY A 184 2.07 -12.77 8.20
C GLY A 184 2.40 -11.34 7.78
N PHE A 185 1.46 -10.72 7.06
CA PHE A 185 1.53 -9.30 6.72
C PHE A 185 1.24 -8.43 7.94
N LYS A 186 1.68 -7.17 7.93
CA LYS A 186 1.35 -6.22 9.01
C LYS A 186 -0.16 -6.02 9.08
N GLY A 187 -0.70 -5.93 10.29
CA GLY A 187 -2.11 -5.64 10.47
C GLY A 187 -2.71 -6.23 11.74
N GLU A 188 -4.02 -6.10 11.82
CA GLU A 188 -4.84 -6.63 12.91
C GLU A 188 -5.26 -8.07 12.60
N TYR A 189 -5.06 -8.93 13.57
CA TYR A 189 -5.35 -10.35 13.50
C TYR A 189 -6.34 -10.75 14.57
N HIS A 190 -7.17 -11.72 14.20
CA HIS A 190 -8.15 -12.31 15.08
C HIS A 190 -7.79 -13.79 15.30
N VAL A 191 -7.34 -14.12 16.51
CA VAL A 191 -6.88 -15.47 16.85
C VAL A 191 -7.97 -16.21 17.61
N LYS A 192 -8.45 -17.33 17.04
CA LYS A 192 -9.43 -18.22 17.67
C LYS A 192 -8.83 -19.59 17.96
N VAL A 193 -9.04 -20.08 19.18
CA VAL A 193 -8.77 -21.48 19.55
C VAL A 193 -10.10 -22.19 19.70
N THR A 194 -10.28 -23.30 19.00
CA THR A 194 -11.50 -24.10 19.04
C THR A 194 -11.23 -25.53 19.43
N TYR A 195 -12.08 -26.11 20.28
CA TYR A 195 -12.07 -27.52 20.66
C TYR A 195 -13.48 -28.10 20.51
N HIS A 196 -13.62 -29.17 19.74
CA HIS A 196 -14.91 -29.86 19.51
C HIS A 196 -16.04 -28.89 19.08
N GLY A 197 -15.71 -27.93 18.21
CA GLY A 197 -16.66 -26.92 17.71
C GLY A 197 -16.96 -25.77 18.67
N ARG A 198 -16.43 -25.76 19.89
CA ARG A 198 -16.55 -24.66 20.85
C ARG A 198 -15.32 -23.75 20.79
N VAL A 199 -15.53 -22.45 20.81
CA VAL A 199 -14.44 -21.47 20.94
C VAL A 199 -13.98 -21.45 22.38
N LEU A 200 -12.73 -21.84 22.64
CA LEU A 200 -12.11 -21.80 23.96
C LEU A 200 -11.39 -20.47 24.23
N LYS A 201 -10.84 -19.85 23.18
CA LYS A 201 -10.17 -18.55 23.26
C LYS A 201 -10.43 -17.75 22.00
N ASP A 202 -10.58 -16.45 22.20
CA ASP A 202 -10.81 -15.46 21.16
C ASP A 202 -10.06 -14.19 21.57
N GLN A 203 -9.16 -13.69 20.71
CA GLN A 203 -8.41 -12.46 20.99
C GLN A 203 -7.92 -11.76 19.72
N ASN A 204 -7.82 -10.44 19.81
CA ASN A 204 -7.19 -9.61 18.80
C ASN A 204 -5.70 -9.45 19.06
N VAL A 205 -4.92 -9.39 17.99
CA VAL A 205 -3.46 -9.28 18.01
C VAL A 205 -3.04 -8.37 16.87
N THR A 206 -2.22 -7.37 17.13
CA THR A 206 -1.56 -6.58 16.07
C THR A 206 -0.22 -7.23 15.71
N LEU A 207 0.10 -7.35 14.43
CA LEU A 207 1.43 -7.69 13.94
C LEU A 207 2.08 -6.46 13.29
N GLY A 208 3.20 -6.01 13.86
CA GLY A 208 3.97 -4.86 13.38
C GLY A 208 5.25 -5.26 12.62
N GLU A 209 6.26 -4.39 12.67
CA GLU A 209 7.58 -4.62 12.02
C GLU A 209 8.41 -5.71 12.70
N SER A 210 8.22 -5.90 14.01
CA SER A 210 9.01 -6.82 14.82
C SER A 210 8.25 -8.11 15.09
N PRO A 211 8.95 -9.27 15.17
CA PRO A 211 8.33 -10.51 15.59
C PRO A 211 7.60 -10.36 16.93
N GLN A 212 6.43 -10.99 17.03
CA GLN A 212 5.61 -10.93 18.22
C GLN A 212 5.26 -12.34 18.70
N THR A 213 5.52 -12.61 19.98
CA THR A 213 5.07 -13.83 20.65
C THR A 213 3.70 -13.59 21.28
N VAL A 214 2.76 -14.48 20.99
CA VAL A 214 1.39 -14.40 21.51
C VAL A 214 1.11 -15.62 22.37
N ASN A 215 0.96 -15.41 23.67
CA ASN A 215 0.65 -16.49 24.61
C ASN A 215 -0.87 -16.66 24.76
N LEU A 216 -1.35 -17.86 24.41
CA LEU A 216 -2.76 -18.22 24.51
C LEU A 216 -2.97 -19.16 25.70
N HIS A 217 -3.51 -18.64 26.80
CA HIS A 217 -3.96 -19.49 27.90
C HIS A 217 -5.34 -20.06 27.57
N VAL A 218 -5.42 -21.38 27.50
CA VAL A 218 -6.63 -22.12 27.15
C VAL A 218 -6.97 -23.07 28.29
N THR A 219 -8.15 -22.92 28.87
CA THR A 219 -8.74 -23.87 29.83
C THR A 219 -9.86 -24.62 29.12
N ALA A 220 -9.77 -25.95 29.13
CA ALA A 220 -10.77 -26.85 28.54
C ALA A 220 -11.94 -27.09 29.50
#